data_AF-A0ABD3V3R8-F1
#
_entry.id   AF-A0ABD3V3R8-F1
#
_cell.length_a   1.000
_cell.length_b   1.000
_cell.length_c   1.000
_cell.angle_alpha   90.00
_cell.angle_beta   90.00
_cell.angle_gamma   90.00
#
_symmetry.space_group_name_H-M   'P 1'
#
loop_
_entity.id
_entity.type
_entity.pdbx_description
1 polymer ?
#
loop_
_entity_poly.entity_id
_entity_poly.type
_entity_poly.pdbx_seq_one_letter_code
_entity_poly.pdbx_strand_id
1 'polypeptide(L)'
;ERYEAKHKKRKLDRNWRKSKLCIDHQLYREQCSTVNKLLKEARVAYYSNKIASDGRDQKSIYKITKHLLGASNKKVLPSSPSSKQLAQDFSNFFINKVE
;
A
#
# COMPACT_ATOMS: atom_id res chain seq x y z
N GLU A 1 -20.12 -10.24 5.32
CA GLU A 1 -19.47 -9.43 6.36
C GLU A 1 -18.79 -8.12 5.88
N ARG A 2 -17.55 -8.13 5.33
CA ARG A 2 -16.83 -6.88 4.95
C ARG A 2 -17.60 -5.96 3.99
N TYR A 3 -18.27 -6.56 3.01
CA TYR A 3 -19.07 -5.84 2.01
C TYR A 3 -20.27 -5.12 2.67
N GLU A 4 -20.99 -5.82 3.53
CA GLU A 4 -22.12 -5.27 4.30
C GLU A 4 -21.66 -4.17 5.24
N ALA A 5 -20.53 -4.35 5.93
CA ALA A 5 -19.96 -3.32 6.81
C ALA A 5 -19.63 -2.02 6.06
N LYS A 6 -19.09 -2.12 4.83
CA LYS A 6 -18.84 -0.96 3.95
C LYS A 6 -20.14 -0.31 3.49
N HIS A 7 -21.16 -1.09 3.18
CA HIS A 7 -22.49 -0.56 2.82
C HIS A 7 -23.16 0.16 3.97
N LYS A 8 -23.12 -0.43 5.17
CA LYS A 8 -23.62 0.21 6.39
C LYS A 8 -22.89 1.52 6.66
N LYS A 9 -21.56 1.57 6.49
CA LYS A 9 -20.78 2.82 6.59
C LYS A 9 -21.31 3.89 5.62
N ARG A 10 -21.54 3.56 4.35
CA ARG A 10 -22.08 4.51 3.35
C ARG A 10 -23.50 4.97 3.69
N LYS A 11 -24.34 4.08 4.23
CA LYS A 11 -25.69 4.44 4.68
C LYS A 11 -25.62 5.45 5.83
N LEU A 12 -24.79 5.19 6.85
CA LEU A 12 -24.62 6.08 8.00
C LEU A 12 -24.00 7.42 7.61
N ASP A 13 -23.01 7.44 6.70
CA ASP A 13 -22.45 8.68 6.15
C ASP A 13 -23.54 9.54 5.48
N ARG A 14 -24.38 8.94 4.63
CA ARG A 14 -25.49 9.65 3.99
C ARG A 14 -26.52 10.15 5.00
N ASN A 15 -26.83 9.37 6.04
CA ASN A 15 -27.74 9.79 7.10
C ASN A 15 -27.20 10.99 7.87
N TRP A 16 -25.95 10.91 8.36
CA TRP A 16 -25.30 12.02 9.06
C TRP A 16 -25.19 13.27 8.18
N ARG A 17 -24.90 13.13 6.89
CA ARG A 17 -24.86 14.26 5.95
C ARG A 17 -26.20 14.98 5.83
N LYS A 18 -27.31 14.26 5.98
CA LYS A 18 -28.67 14.82 5.92
C LYS A 18 -29.10 15.40 7.27
N SER A 19 -28.92 14.67 8.36
CA SER A 19 -29.43 15.05 9.69
C SER A 19 -28.54 16.04 10.42
N LYS A 20 -27.22 15.97 10.20
CA LYS A 20 -26.17 16.72 10.93
C LYS A 20 -26.19 16.54 12.45
N LEU A 21 -26.89 15.52 12.96
CA LEU A 21 -26.95 15.24 14.38
C LEU A 21 -25.66 14.59 14.89
N CYS A 22 -25.31 14.90 16.15
CA CYS A 22 -24.14 14.32 16.81
C CYS A 22 -24.23 12.79 16.92
N ILE A 23 -25.42 12.26 17.22
CA ILE A 23 -25.65 10.81 17.33
C ILE A 23 -25.38 10.11 16.00
N ASP A 24 -25.87 10.64 14.88
CA ASP A 24 -25.61 10.06 13.56
C ASP A 24 -24.13 10.12 13.17
N HIS A 25 -23.42 11.19 13.57
CA HIS A 25 -21.99 11.29 13.40
C HIS A 25 -21.25 10.21 14.20
N GLN A 26 -21.64 9.99 15.46
CA GLN A 26 -21.05 8.96 16.31
C GLN A 26 -21.25 7.57 15.71
N LEU A 27 -22.47 7.22 15.29
CA LEU A 27 -22.76 5.94 14.63
C LEU A 27 -21.91 5.74 13.36
N TYR A 28 -21.75 6.79 12.56
CA TYR A 28 -20.87 6.75 11.39
C TYR A 28 -19.40 6.50 11.77
N ARG A 29 -18.89 7.17 12.80
CA ARG A 29 -17.50 7.02 13.28
C ARG A 29 -17.24 5.63 13.85
N GLU A 30 -18.16 5.09 14.63
CA GLU A 30 -18.11 3.72 15.14
C GLU A 30 -18.05 2.72 13.99
N GLN A 31 -18.93 2.88 12.99
CA GLN A 31 -18.93 2.01 11.82
C GLN A 31 -17.63 2.15 10.98
N CYS A 32 -17.01 3.34 10.93
CA CYS A 32 -15.69 3.50 10.33
C CYS A 32 -14.63 2.68 11.05
N SER A 33 -14.64 2.69 12.39
CA SER A 33 -13.72 1.88 13.21
C SER A 33 -13.90 0.39 12.91
N THR A 34 -15.14 -0.10 12.89
CA THR A 34 -15.47 -1.49 12.55
C THR A 34 -14.97 -1.89 11.17
N VAL A 35 -15.20 -1.05 10.15
CA VAL A 35 -14.71 -1.35 8.79
C VAL A 35 -13.19 -1.38 8.73
N ASN A 36 -12.51 -0.44 9.41
CA ASN A 36 -11.05 -0.41 9.45
C ASN A 36 -10.47 -1.65 10.14
N LYS A 37 -11.08 -2.11 11.23
CA LYS A 37 -10.73 -3.35 11.92
C LYS A 37 -10.84 -4.55 10.97
N LEU A 38 -11.98 -4.73 10.30
CA LEU A 38 -12.21 -5.82 9.35
C LEU A 38 -11.24 -5.78 8.16
N LEU A 39 -10.88 -4.59 7.68
CA LEU A 39 -9.89 -4.43 6.60
C LEU A 39 -8.49 -4.83 7.07
N LYS A 40 -8.11 -4.44 8.29
CA LYS A 40 -6.83 -4.81 8.89
C LYS A 40 -6.73 -6.31 9.08
N GLU A 41 -7.74 -6.93 9.69
CA GLU A 41 -7.80 -8.38 9.93
C GLU A 41 -7.71 -9.16 8.63
N ALA A 42 -8.48 -8.77 7.61
CA ALA A 42 -8.43 -9.44 6.32
C ALA A 42 -7.08 -9.26 5.59
N ARG A 43 -6.42 -8.10 5.76
CA ARG A 43 -5.07 -7.89 5.22
C ARG A 43 -4.07 -8.80 5.92
N VAL A 44 -4.11 -8.87 7.25
CA VAL A 44 -3.26 -9.76 8.05
C VAL A 44 -3.48 -11.21 7.62
N ALA A 45 -4.74 -11.68 7.61
CA ALA A 45 -5.08 -13.04 7.21
C ALA A 45 -4.58 -13.39 5.81
N TYR A 46 -4.73 -12.49 4.83
CA TYR A 46 -4.24 -12.70 3.48
C TYR A 46 -2.72 -12.92 3.45
N TYR A 47 -1.93 -12.03 4.06
CA TYR A 47 -0.48 -12.14 4.02
C TYR A 47 0.05 -13.27 4.91
N SER A 48 -0.57 -13.54 6.05
CA SER A 48 -0.25 -14.70 6.90
C SER A 48 -0.47 -16.01 6.15
N ASN A 49 -1.61 -16.16 5.47
CA ASN A 49 -1.89 -17.34 4.66
C ASN A 49 -0.92 -17.47 3.48
N LYS A 50 -0.59 -16.35 2.84
CA LYS A 50 0.37 -16.35 1.73
C LYS A 50 1.78 -16.76 2.17
N ILE A 51 2.25 -16.27 3.31
CA ILE A 51 3.55 -16.67 3.88
C ILE A 51 3.53 -18.15 4.27
N ALA A 52 2.43 -18.63 4.87
CA ALA A 52 2.28 -20.03 5.22
C ALA A 52 2.25 -20.95 3.98
N SER A 53 1.58 -20.54 2.90
CA SER A 53 1.51 -21.31 1.65
C SER A 53 2.83 -21.35 0.88
N ASP A 54 3.64 -20.28 0.97
CA ASP A 54 4.92 -20.18 0.28
C ASP A 54 6.02 -21.06 0.94
N GLY A 55 5.75 -21.64 2.11
CA GLY A 55 6.60 -22.63 2.76
C GLY A 55 8.03 -22.14 3.02
N ARG A 56 8.99 -22.64 2.24
CA ARG A 56 10.44 -22.29 2.31
C ARG A 56 10.92 -21.41 1.14
N ASP A 57 10.04 -20.90 0.28
CA ASP A 57 10.47 -19.98 -0.79
C ASP A 57 10.81 -18.59 -0.21
N GLN A 58 12.05 -18.47 0.24
CA GLN A 58 12.62 -17.25 0.80
C GLN A 58 12.56 -16.07 -0.18
N LYS A 59 12.59 -16.32 -1.51
CA LYS A 59 12.46 -15.24 -2.52
C LYS A 59 11.04 -14.69 -2.55
N SER A 60 10.02 -15.54 -2.45
CA SER A 60 8.63 -15.07 -2.38
C SER A 60 8.38 -14.28 -1.09
N ILE A 61 8.84 -14.77 0.06
CA ILE A 61 8.75 -14.07 1.35
C ILE A 61 9.44 -12.71 1.28
N TYR A 62 10.66 -12.64 0.72
CA TYR A 62 11.38 -11.38 0.55
C TYR A 62 10.61 -10.37 -0.33
N LYS A 63 10.01 -10.83 -1.44
CA LYS A 63 9.17 -9.97 -2.30
C LYS A 63 7.96 -9.43 -1.55
N ILE A 64 7.28 -10.26 -0.76
CA ILE A 64 6.13 -9.86 0.06
C ILE A 64 6.55 -8.80 1.09
N THR A 65 7.64 -9.04 1.83
CA THR A 65 8.18 -8.11 2.83
C THR A 65 8.57 -6.78 2.19
N LYS A 66 9.27 -6.82 1.05
CA LYS A 66 9.65 -5.63 0.30
C LYS A 66 8.44 -4.80 -0.14
N HIS A 67 7.40 -5.48 -0.64
CA HIS A 67 6.14 -4.84 -1.02
C HIS A 67 5.43 -4.20 0.18
N LEU A 68 5.37 -4.90 1.33
CA LEU A 68 4.72 -4.41 2.54
C LEU A 68 5.44 -3.23 3.18
N LEU A 69 6.78 -3.21 3.17
CA LEU A 69 7.60 -2.14 3.72
C LEU A 69 7.69 -0.91 2.79
N GLY A 70 7.03 -0.94 1.64
CA GLY A 70 7.06 0.18 0.69
C GLY A 70 8.45 0.47 0.16
N ALA A 71 9.35 -0.53 0.18
CA ALA A 71 10.69 -0.42 -0.39
C ALA A 71 10.57 -0.34 -1.92
N SER A 72 10.28 0.86 -2.41
CA SER A 72 10.16 1.11 -3.83
C SER A 72 11.57 1.04 -4.42
N ASN A 73 11.83 0.03 -5.24
CA ASN A 73 12.92 0.07 -6.20
C ASN A 73 12.56 1.07 -7.31
N LYS A 74 12.25 2.32 -6.97
CA LYS A 74 12.25 3.35 -8.00
C LYS A 74 13.67 3.39 -8.51
N LYS A 75 13.88 2.84 -9.70
CA LYS A 75 15.13 2.99 -10.44
C LYS A 75 15.13 4.43 -10.92
N VAL A 76 15.50 5.33 -10.02
CA VAL A 76 15.66 6.74 -10.36
C VAL A 76 17.00 6.85 -11.06
N LEU A 77 17.02 7.55 -12.18
CA LEU A 77 18.27 7.93 -12.80
C LEU A 77 19.04 8.84 -11.83
N PRO A 78 20.38 8.81 -11.85
CA PRO A 78 21.19 9.78 -11.12
C PRO A 78 20.71 11.21 -11.40
N SER A 79 20.69 12.05 -10.36
CA SER A 79 20.38 13.47 -10.55
C SER A 79 21.47 14.09 -11.42
N SER A 80 21.09 14.77 -12.50
CA SER A 80 22.01 15.40 -13.43
C SER A 80 21.42 16.72 -13.92
N PRO A 81 22.26 17.77 -14.11
CA PRO A 81 21.81 19.08 -14.54
C PRO A 81 21.23 19.10 -15.96
N SER A 82 21.53 18.11 -16.81
CA SER A 82 20.93 17.97 -18.14
C SER A 82 20.93 16.53 -18.63
N SER A 83 20.04 16.20 -19.57
CA SER A 83 19.99 14.88 -20.22
C SER A 83 21.28 14.55 -20.98
N LYS A 84 21.94 15.56 -21.56
CA LYS A 84 23.21 15.41 -22.28
C LYS A 84 24.34 14.99 -21.33
N GLN A 85 24.43 15.64 -20.17
CA GLN A 85 25.44 15.29 -19.17
C GLN A 85 25.22 13.87 -18.65
N LEU A 86 23.97 13.51 -18.34
CA LEU A 86 23.64 12.15 -17.89
C LEU A 86 24.02 11.07 -18.92
N ALA A 87 23.79 11.30 -20.20
CA ALA A 87 24.19 10.37 -21.26
C ALA A 87 25.72 10.22 -21.37
N GLN A 88 26.45 11.33 -21.19
CA GLN A 88 27.90 11.30 -21.17
C GLN A 88 28.43 10.53 -19.94
N ASP A 89 27.85 10.76 -18.76
CA ASP A 89 28.22 10.08 -17.53
C ASP A 89 28.00 8.56 -17.63
N PHE A 90 26.88 8.13 -18.25
CA PHE A 90 26.67 6.71 -18.54
C PHE A 90 27.73 6.14 -19.48
N SER A 91 28.03 6.84 -20.57
CA SER A 91 29.05 6.40 -21.54
C SER A 91 30.40 6.24 -20.86
N ASN A 92 30.83 7.24 -20.08
CA ASN A 92 32.09 7.20 -19.35
C ASN A 92 32.13 6.07 -18.32
N PHE A 93 31.03 5.83 -17.60
CA PHE A 93 30.96 4.72 -16.63
C PHE A 93 31.20 3.35 -17.30
N PHE A 94 30.59 3.09 -18.46
CA PHE A 94 30.79 1.81 -19.15
C PHE A 94 32.17 1.69 -19.80
N ILE A 95 32.74 2.79 -20.31
CA ILE A 95 34.10 2.80 -20.86
C ILE A 95 35.12 2.51 -19.74
N ASN A 96 35.05 3.24 -18.63
CA ASN A 96 36.03 3.13 -17.54
C ASN A 96 35.86 1.85 -16.70
N LYS A 97 34.71 1.19 -16.76
CA LYS A 97 34.46 -0.07 -16.02
C LYS A 97 34.97 -1.31 -16.76
N VAL A 98 35.31 -1.18 -18.04
CA VAL A 98 35.82 -2.27 -18.89
C VAL A 98 37.36 -2.34 -18.86
N GLU A 99 38.04 -1.33 -18.28
CA GLU A 99 39.44 -1.44 -17.79
C GLU A 99 39.51 -2.10 -16.42
#